data_AF-A0A1M4M4C8-F1
#
_entry.id   AF-A0A1M4M4C8-F1
#
_cell.length_a   1.000
_cell.length_b   1.000
_cell.length_c   1.000
_cell.angle_alpha   90.00
_cell.angle_beta   90.00
_cell.angle_gamma   90.00
#
_symmetry.space_group_name_H-M   'P 1'
#
loop_
_entity.id
_entity.type
_entity.pdbx_description
1 polymer ?
#
loop_
_entity_poly.entity_id
_entity_poly.type
_entity_poly.pdbx_seq_one_letter_code
_entity_poly.pdbx_strand_id
1 'polypeptide(L)'
;MKNTSSYIYVGISTDKKYLGIKIVTTPSEKHSTIHFGPYTSKNTVERAIQGIKEFCQIDCNRSGKKNAPCLNYSLGLCIGMCSGGKATKEYLKIINRIIDLFNGTDVSILEEMEQKMVHASNNFDFETAAKYRDYISAIKTLLNKEKVIEFTEENKNILIIEKLDNSMVKVFLIKGNKVLFKEKYASNDKLFTNIKTSILNYFKYSEFSITTKISKEDIDEAQIIYSYLKSNNCNYVIIPEEWLDSNNESHIEDAISSLFNSNNK
;
A
#
# COMPACT_ATOMS: atom_id res chain seq x y z
N MET A 1 -13.73 25.74 10.26
CA MET A 1 -13.15 25.61 8.90
C MET A 1 -12.58 24.21 8.77
N LYS A 2 -13.14 23.37 7.89
CA LYS A 2 -12.63 22.00 7.65
C LYS A 2 -11.24 22.12 7.03
N ASN A 3 -10.21 21.65 7.73
CA ASN A 3 -8.86 21.48 7.18
C ASN A 3 -8.99 20.67 5.89
N THR A 4 -8.68 21.28 4.75
CA THR A 4 -8.34 20.53 3.54
C THR A 4 -7.04 19.79 3.87
N SER A 5 -7.15 18.53 4.31
CA SER A 5 -6.01 17.68 4.59
C SER A 5 -5.07 17.74 3.40
N SER A 6 -3.95 18.46 3.57
CA SER A 6 -2.92 18.55 2.55
C SER A 6 -2.29 17.18 2.47
N TYR A 7 -2.39 16.57 1.30
CA TYR A 7 -1.78 15.28 1.07
C TYR A 7 -0.28 15.41 1.08
N ILE A 8 0.36 14.35 1.54
CA ILE A 8 1.78 14.31 1.79
C ILE A 8 2.36 13.07 1.14
N TYR A 9 3.56 13.22 0.62
CA TYR A 9 4.29 12.17 -0.06
C TYR A 9 5.65 11.99 0.61
N VAL A 10 6.15 10.76 0.57
CA VAL A 10 7.52 10.44 0.93
C VAL A 10 8.32 10.39 -0.36
N GLY A 11 9.16 11.42 -0.58
CA GLY A 11 10.10 11.46 -1.69
C GLY A 11 11.44 10.85 -1.29
N ILE A 12 11.83 9.78 -1.97
CA ILE A 12 13.13 9.12 -1.82
C ILE A 12 13.98 9.41 -3.06
N SER A 13 15.06 10.17 -2.88
CA SER A 13 15.97 10.48 -3.98
C SER A 13 17.17 9.56 -3.98
N THR A 14 17.49 9.02 -5.16
CA THR A 14 18.69 8.19 -5.41
C THR A 14 19.82 8.97 -6.08
N ASP A 15 19.58 10.24 -6.45
CA ASP A 15 20.60 11.14 -6.99
C ASP A 15 21.66 11.46 -5.93
N LYS A 16 22.95 11.26 -6.24
CA LYS A 16 24.07 11.60 -5.36
C LYS A 16 24.01 13.03 -4.81
N LYS A 17 23.43 13.98 -5.56
CA LYS A 17 23.28 15.38 -5.14
C LYS A 17 22.20 15.55 -4.06
N TYR A 18 21.11 14.80 -4.14
CA TYR A 18 19.91 14.96 -3.29
C TYR A 18 19.53 13.72 -2.47
N LEU A 19 20.43 12.74 -2.38
CA LEU A 19 20.26 11.44 -1.73
C LEU A 19 19.66 11.58 -0.33
N GLY A 20 18.58 10.84 -0.10
CA GLY A 20 17.88 10.80 1.19
C GLY A 20 16.36 10.84 1.04
N ILE A 21 15.68 10.92 2.19
CA ILE A 21 14.23 10.86 2.32
C ILE A 21 13.69 12.22 2.75
N LYS A 22 12.67 12.71 2.04
CA LYS A 22 11.98 13.97 2.31
C LYS A 22 10.48 13.78 2.32
N ILE A 23 9.83 14.58 3.15
CA ILE A 23 8.37 14.68 3.20
C ILE A 23 7.98 15.91 2.37
N VAL A 24 7.14 15.74 1.36
CA VAL A 24 6.73 16.80 0.42
C VAL A 24 5.22 16.83 0.26
N THR A 25 4.66 17.99 -0.04
CA THR A 25 3.21 18.14 -0.30
C THR A 25 2.85 18.02 -1.78
N THR A 26 3.86 18.09 -2.65
CA THR A 26 3.73 17.92 -4.10
C THR A 26 4.83 16.99 -4.59
N PRO A 27 4.48 15.91 -5.31
CA PRO A 27 5.47 15.06 -5.93
C PRO A 27 6.15 15.85 -7.06
N SER A 28 7.46 15.70 -7.17
CA SER A 28 8.25 16.34 -8.23
C SER A 28 8.37 15.42 -9.43
N GLU A 29 8.35 15.98 -10.64
CA GLU A 29 8.54 15.22 -11.89
C GLU A 29 10.01 14.83 -12.16
N LYS A 30 10.91 15.05 -11.19
CA LYS A 30 12.33 14.71 -11.36
C LYS A 30 12.49 13.19 -11.36
N HIS A 31 12.98 12.64 -12.48
CA HIS A 31 13.22 11.20 -12.67
C HIS A 31 14.09 10.52 -11.60
N SER A 32 14.83 11.26 -10.79
CA SER A 32 15.71 10.72 -9.75
C SER A 32 15.10 10.68 -8.33
N THR A 33 13.80 10.92 -8.21
CA THR A 33 13.07 10.85 -6.93
C THR A 33 11.81 10.02 -7.08
N ILE A 34 11.73 8.93 -6.33
CA ILE A 34 10.55 8.07 -6.21
C ILE A 34 9.65 8.68 -5.14
N HIS A 35 8.35 8.74 -5.37
CA HIS A 35 7.40 9.29 -4.41
C HIS A 35 6.41 8.21 -4.00
N PHE A 36 6.23 8.04 -2.70
CA PHE A 36 5.24 7.15 -2.10
C PHE A 36 4.11 7.97 -1.47
N GLY A 37 2.91 7.42 -1.47
CA GLY A 37 1.66 8.10 -1.09
C GLY A 37 0.75 8.34 -2.29
N PRO A 38 -0.33 9.12 -2.12
CA PRO A 38 -0.47 10.18 -1.15
C PRO A 38 -1.03 9.76 0.22
N TYR A 39 -0.49 10.36 1.29
CA TYR A 39 -0.89 10.15 2.67
C TYR A 39 -1.69 11.33 3.23
N THR A 40 -2.64 11.03 4.12
CA THR A 40 -3.52 12.03 4.75
C THR A 40 -3.05 12.50 6.12
N SER A 41 -2.19 11.73 6.80
CA SER A 41 -1.72 12.03 8.16
C SER A 41 -0.24 12.41 8.19
N LYS A 42 0.04 13.72 8.28
CA LYS A 42 1.41 14.24 8.42
C LYS A 42 2.16 13.59 9.56
N ASN A 43 1.53 13.52 10.73
CA ASN A 43 2.15 12.98 11.94
C ASN A 43 2.53 11.50 11.78
N THR A 44 1.70 10.72 11.09
CA THR A 44 2.00 9.30 10.83
C THR A 44 3.19 9.18 9.89
N VAL A 45 3.24 9.98 8.83
CA VAL A 45 4.38 10.00 7.89
C VAL A 45 5.65 10.42 8.61
N GLU A 46 5.63 11.52 9.36
CA GLU A 46 6.78 12.01 10.12
C GLU A 46 7.29 10.95 11.09
N ARG A 47 6.37 10.30 11.82
CA ARG A 47 6.73 9.26 12.79
C ARG A 47 7.32 8.01 12.13
N ALA A 48 6.78 7.58 11.00
CA ALA A 48 7.31 6.45 10.24
C ALA A 48 8.72 6.75 9.68
N ILE A 49 8.89 7.91 9.05
CA ILE A 49 10.19 8.33 8.49
C ILE A 49 11.21 8.54 9.60
N GLN A 50 10.81 9.09 10.75
CA GLN A 50 11.69 9.21 11.91
C GLN A 50 12.16 7.83 12.38
N GLY A 51 11.24 6.87 12.53
CA GLY A 51 11.57 5.51 12.93
C GLY A 51 12.56 4.82 11.99
N ILE A 52 12.34 4.93 10.68
CA ILE A 52 13.24 4.39 9.66
C ILE A 52 14.62 5.06 9.73
N LYS A 53 14.67 6.40 9.83
CA LYS A 53 15.93 7.14 9.85
C LYS A 53 16.78 6.83 11.08
N GLU A 54 16.15 6.76 12.26
CA GLU A 54 16.83 6.40 13.50
C GLU A 54 17.32 4.95 13.48
N PHE A 55 16.45 4.01 13.08
CA PHE A 55 16.79 2.60 13.06
C PHE A 55 17.95 2.29 12.10
N CYS A 56 17.91 2.87 10.90
CA CYS A 56 18.92 2.68 9.87
C CYS A 56 20.14 3.62 10.01
N GLN A 57 20.15 4.52 10.99
CA GLN A 57 21.20 5.53 11.19
C GLN A 57 21.49 6.34 9.91
N ILE A 58 20.44 6.88 9.28
CA ILE A 58 20.54 7.67 8.04
C ILE A 58 20.07 9.12 8.21
N ASP A 59 19.90 9.59 9.45
CA ASP A 59 19.51 10.97 9.72
C ASP A 59 20.69 11.92 9.49
N CYS A 60 20.95 12.24 8.22
CA CYS A 60 22.08 13.04 7.81
C CYS A 60 21.72 14.53 7.75
N ASN A 61 22.26 15.33 8.67
CA ASN A 61 22.23 16.78 8.56
C ASN A 61 23.47 17.27 7.80
N ARG A 62 23.28 17.70 6.55
CA ARG A 62 24.35 18.15 5.64
C ARG A 62 24.82 19.59 5.90
N SER A 63 24.48 20.18 7.04
CA SER A 63 24.69 21.60 7.40
C SER A 63 26.16 22.02 7.62
N GLY A 64 27.14 21.14 7.39
CA GLY A 64 28.56 21.38 7.69
C GLY A 64 29.46 21.67 6.49
N LYS A 65 30.64 22.26 6.76
CA LYS A 65 31.78 22.36 5.83
C LYS A 65 32.09 20.97 5.23
N LYS A 66 32.50 20.92 3.96
CA LYS A 66 32.97 19.68 3.31
C LYS A 66 34.02 19.01 4.20
N ASN A 67 33.83 17.72 4.48
CA ASN A 67 34.78 16.82 5.17
C ASN A 67 34.87 16.91 6.71
N ALA A 68 33.92 17.54 7.41
CA ALA A 68 33.79 17.39 8.87
C ALA A 68 32.61 16.47 9.24
N PRO A 69 32.74 15.59 10.25
CA PRO A 69 31.61 14.80 10.74
C PRO A 69 30.52 15.74 11.29
N CYS A 70 29.28 15.52 10.88
CA CYS A 70 28.15 16.29 11.41
C CYS A 70 27.78 15.81 12.82
N LEU A 71 27.02 16.62 13.57
CA LEU A 71 26.56 16.26 14.91
C LEU A 71 25.87 14.89 14.94
N ASN A 72 25.02 14.59 13.96
CA ASN A 72 24.31 13.32 13.89
C ASN A 72 25.25 12.12 13.68
N TYR A 73 26.39 12.30 13.00
CA TYR A 73 27.41 11.25 12.93
C TYR A 73 28.04 11.02 14.30
N SER A 74 28.44 12.09 15.00
CA SER A 74 29.03 11.99 16.34
C SER A 74 28.07 11.39 17.38
N LEU A 75 26.76 11.57 17.19
CA LEU A 75 25.71 10.99 18.04
C LEU A 75 25.31 9.56 17.62
N GLY A 76 25.90 8.99 16.57
CA GLY A 76 25.55 7.65 16.08
C GLY A 76 24.20 7.56 15.35
N LEU A 77 23.62 8.69 14.94
CA LEU A 77 22.35 8.78 14.19
C LEU A 77 22.55 8.75 12.67
N CYS A 78 23.81 8.85 12.22
CA CYS A 78 24.17 8.87 10.80
C CYS A 78 25.42 8.01 10.57
N ILE A 79 25.42 7.18 9.53
CA ILE A 79 26.61 6.42 9.07
C ILE A 79 27.68 7.28 8.38
N GLY A 80 27.48 8.60 8.29
CA GLY A 80 28.49 9.52 7.81
C GLY A 80 28.66 9.55 6.29
N MET A 81 27.57 9.44 5.53
CA MET A 81 27.59 9.49 4.06
C MET A 81 28.34 10.71 3.47
N CYS A 82 28.45 11.80 4.24
CA CYS A 82 29.18 13.03 3.90
C CYS A 82 30.69 12.82 3.72
N SER A 83 31.26 11.79 4.34
CA SER A 83 32.68 11.43 4.21
C SER A 83 33.03 10.78 2.87
N GLY A 84 32.02 10.47 2.03
CA GLY A 84 32.24 9.89 0.70
C GLY A 84 32.62 8.41 0.72
N GLY A 85 33.05 7.91 -0.45
CA GLY A 85 33.63 6.57 -0.58
C GLY A 85 32.68 5.43 -0.19
N LYS A 86 33.11 4.58 0.74
CA LYS A 86 32.37 3.37 1.19
C LYS A 86 31.07 3.73 1.91
N ALA A 87 31.07 4.77 2.75
CA ALA A 87 29.89 5.19 3.50
C ALA A 87 28.74 5.63 2.59
N THR A 88 29.05 6.31 1.47
CA THR A 88 28.02 6.67 0.48
C THR A 88 27.42 5.44 -0.21
N LYS A 89 28.24 4.42 -0.51
CA LYS A 89 27.75 3.17 -1.12
C LYS A 89 26.83 2.41 -0.15
N GLU A 90 27.18 2.39 1.13
CA GLU A 90 26.38 1.77 2.18
C GLU A 90 25.06 2.51 2.38
N TYR A 91 25.08 3.85 2.41
CA TYR A 91 23.87 4.67 2.45
C TYR A 91 22.92 4.36 1.29
N LEU A 92 23.45 4.23 0.06
CA LEU A 92 22.65 3.87 -1.12
C LEU A 92 22.00 2.48 -0.97
N LYS A 93 22.72 1.50 -0.41
CA LYS A 93 22.14 0.18 -0.12
C LYS A 93 20.98 0.27 0.86
N ILE A 94 21.13 1.06 1.92
CA ILE A 94 20.06 1.29 2.90
C ILE A 94 18.86 1.97 2.24
N ILE A 95 19.09 2.99 1.40
CA ILE A 95 18.02 3.67 0.66
C ILE A 95 17.27 2.70 -0.25
N ASN A 96 17.97 1.79 -0.95
CA ASN A 96 17.32 0.77 -1.77
C ASN A 96 16.47 -0.18 -0.91
N ARG A 97 16.97 -0.66 0.24
CA ARG A 97 16.15 -1.46 1.17
C ARG A 97 14.90 -0.73 1.65
N ILE A 98 14.97 0.59 1.83
CA ILE A 98 13.81 1.40 2.21
C ILE A 98 12.82 1.51 1.04
N ILE A 99 13.32 1.69 -0.19
CA ILE A 99 12.47 1.65 -1.40
C ILE A 99 11.77 0.29 -1.51
N ASP A 100 12.51 -0.81 -1.32
CA ASP A 100 11.96 -2.17 -1.33
C ASP A 100 10.93 -2.39 -0.22
N LEU A 101 11.15 -1.80 0.96
CA LEU A 101 10.16 -1.79 2.05
C LEU A 101 8.86 -1.10 1.64
N PHE A 102 8.92 0.09 1.06
CA PHE A 102 7.72 0.81 0.61
C PHE A 102 7.02 0.12 -0.57
N ASN A 103 7.77 -0.54 -1.46
CA ASN A 103 7.22 -1.40 -2.52
C ASN A 103 6.66 -2.72 -1.96
N GLY A 104 6.92 -3.05 -0.70
CA GLY A 104 6.49 -4.31 -0.07
C GLY A 104 7.26 -5.55 -0.53
N THR A 105 8.36 -5.40 -1.27
CA THR A 105 9.19 -6.51 -1.76
C THR A 105 10.17 -7.04 -0.72
N ASP A 106 10.55 -6.23 0.26
CA ASP A 106 11.41 -6.61 1.39
C ASP A 106 10.93 -5.97 2.70
N VAL A 107 10.49 -6.79 3.66
CA VAL A 107 10.03 -6.33 4.99
C VAL A 107 11.06 -6.52 6.10
N SER A 108 12.30 -6.89 5.77
CA SER A 108 13.37 -7.19 6.74
C SER A 108 13.62 -6.05 7.74
N ILE A 109 13.55 -4.78 7.30
CA ILE A 109 13.70 -3.62 8.20
C ILE A 109 12.64 -3.66 9.31
N LEU A 110 11.39 -4.00 8.99
CA LEU A 110 10.32 -4.10 9.98
C LEU A 110 10.55 -5.26 10.94
N GLU A 111 10.97 -6.42 10.43
CA GLU A 111 11.27 -7.59 11.25
C GLU A 111 12.43 -7.32 12.23
N GLU A 112 13.49 -6.67 11.76
CA GLU A 112 14.61 -6.27 12.62
C GLU A 112 14.18 -5.23 13.68
N MET A 113 13.29 -4.29 13.34
CA MET A 113 12.69 -3.35 14.30
C MET A 113 11.83 -4.07 15.35
N GLU A 114 11.05 -5.07 14.95
CA GLU A 114 10.25 -5.90 15.86
C GLU A 114 11.15 -6.69 16.82
N GLN A 115 12.25 -7.25 16.33
CA GLN A 115 13.24 -7.92 17.19
C GLN A 115 13.86 -6.96 18.22
N LYS A 116 14.22 -5.73 17.82
CA LYS A 116 14.71 -4.70 18.76
C LYS A 116 13.66 -4.32 19.80
N MET A 117 12.40 -4.20 19.40
CA MET A 117 11.29 -3.93 20.32
C MET A 117 11.14 -5.03 21.37
N VAL A 118 11.14 -6.30 20.95
CA VAL A 118 11.03 -7.45 21.85
C VAL A 118 12.24 -7.52 22.78
N HIS A 119 13.45 -7.30 22.25
CA HIS A 119 14.67 -7.27 23.06
C HIS A 119 14.63 -6.18 24.14
N ALA A 120 14.22 -4.96 23.80
CA ALA A 120 14.06 -3.87 24.77
C ALA A 120 13.05 -4.24 25.87
N SER A 121 11.90 -4.84 25.49
CA SER A 121 10.90 -5.32 26.44
C SER A 121 11.44 -6.38 27.39
N ASN A 122 12.23 -7.33 26.88
CA ASN A 122 12.84 -8.39 27.70
C ASN A 122 13.88 -7.84 28.69
N ASN A 123 14.50 -6.72 28.37
CA ASN A 123 15.46 -6.02 29.23
C ASN A 123 14.79 -4.99 30.16
N PHE A 124 13.45 -5.00 30.27
CA PHE A 124 12.66 -4.03 31.05
C PHE A 124 12.80 -2.56 30.59
N ASP A 125 13.30 -2.31 29.37
CA ASP A 125 13.31 -1.00 28.74
C ASP A 125 12.00 -0.76 27.97
N PHE A 126 10.95 -0.45 28.74
CA PHE A 126 9.61 -0.27 28.21
C PHE A 126 9.46 1.01 27.37
N GLU A 127 10.26 2.04 27.64
CA GLU A 127 10.23 3.28 26.87
C GLU A 127 10.73 3.04 25.43
N THR A 128 11.87 2.35 25.28
CA THR A 128 12.40 1.98 23.97
C THR A 128 11.46 1.01 23.26
N ALA A 129 10.90 0.02 23.96
CA ALA A 129 9.92 -0.90 23.37
C ALA A 129 8.67 -0.16 22.86
N ALA A 130 8.10 0.75 23.66
CA ALA A 130 6.95 1.56 23.25
C ALA A 130 7.28 2.45 22.05
N LYS A 131 8.49 3.05 22.02
CA LYS A 131 8.97 3.85 20.90
C LYS A 131 9.02 3.04 19.60
N TYR A 132 9.63 1.85 19.62
CA TYR A 132 9.68 0.97 18.44
C TYR A 132 8.29 0.50 18.02
N ARG A 133 7.42 0.11 18.96
CA ARG A 133 6.03 -0.27 18.67
C ARG A 133 5.32 0.81 17.88
N ASP A 134 5.42 2.05 18.34
CA ASP A 134 4.73 3.17 17.69
C ASP A 134 5.34 3.49 16.31
N TYR A 135 6.66 3.34 16.13
CA TYR A 135 7.30 3.44 14.82
C TYR A 135 6.83 2.35 13.85
N ILE A 136 6.81 1.09 14.30
CA ILE A 136 6.36 -0.06 13.50
C ILE A 136 4.90 0.14 13.08
N SER A 137 4.04 0.59 14.00
CA SER A 137 2.63 0.87 13.69
C SER A 137 2.48 1.97 12.63
N ALA A 138 3.29 3.04 12.71
CA ALA A 138 3.27 4.12 11.73
C ALA A 138 3.73 3.63 10.35
N ILE A 139 4.81 2.86 10.29
CA ILE A 139 5.33 2.29 9.03
C ILE A 139 4.31 1.34 8.41
N LYS A 140 3.74 0.40 9.19
CA LYS A 140 2.69 -0.52 8.70
C LYS A 140 1.48 0.22 8.14
N THR A 141 1.12 1.37 8.72
CA THR A 141 0.04 2.22 8.21
C THR A 141 0.37 2.77 6.82
N LEU A 142 1.61 3.24 6.59
CA LEU A 142 2.03 3.70 5.27
C LEU A 142 2.06 2.56 4.25
N LEU A 143 2.64 1.41 4.61
CA LEU A 143 2.71 0.24 3.72
C LEU A 143 1.32 -0.28 3.31
N ASN A 144 0.37 -0.26 4.23
CA ASN A 144 -1.01 -0.63 3.90
C ASN A 144 -1.63 0.38 2.91
N LYS A 145 -1.30 1.67 3.04
CA LYS A 145 -1.78 2.69 2.09
C LYS A 145 -1.15 2.51 0.71
N GLU A 146 0.14 2.17 0.61
CA GLU A 146 0.79 1.83 -0.67
C GLU A 146 0.10 0.65 -1.37
N LYS A 147 -0.24 -0.41 -0.62
CA LYS A 147 -0.99 -1.56 -1.17
C LYS A 147 -2.37 -1.17 -1.71
N VAL A 148 -3.04 -0.21 -1.09
CA VAL A 148 -4.33 0.30 -1.55
C VAL A 148 -4.16 1.12 -2.84
N ILE A 149 -3.09 1.90 -2.94
CA ILE A 149 -2.77 2.69 -4.13
C ILE A 149 -2.44 1.73 -5.29
N GLU A 150 -1.56 0.76 -5.09
CA GLU A 150 -1.23 -0.27 -6.08
C GLU A 150 -2.49 -1.01 -6.56
N PHE A 151 -3.35 -1.45 -5.63
CA PHE A 151 -4.63 -2.07 -5.96
C PHE A 151 -5.52 -1.17 -6.84
N THR A 152 -5.47 0.15 -6.64
CA THR A 152 -6.21 1.13 -7.44
C THR A 152 -5.61 1.27 -8.84
N GLU A 153 -4.28 1.32 -8.94
CA GLU A 153 -3.54 1.44 -10.21
C GLU A 153 -3.73 0.23 -11.13
N GLU A 154 -3.80 -0.98 -10.55
CA GLU A 154 -4.03 -2.22 -11.32
C GLU A 154 -5.43 -2.27 -11.96
N ASN A 155 -6.38 -1.44 -11.50
CA ASN A 155 -7.73 -1.29 -12.06
C ASN A 155 -8.46 -2.64 -12.32
N LYS A 156 -8.33 -3.59 -11.39
CA LYS A 156 -8.83 -4.97 -11.55
C LYS A 156 -10.36 -5.02 -11.62
N ASN A 157 -10.90 -5.96 -12.42
CA ASN A 157 -12.32 -6.34 -12.33
C ASN A 157 -12.49 -7.39 -11.23
N ILE A 158 -13.41 -7.15 -10.29
CA ILE A 158 -13.57 -7.95 -9.08
C ILE A 158 -15.04 -8.30 -8.90
N LEU A 159 -15.33 -9.60 -8.86
CA LEU A 159 -16.61 -10.15 -8.47
C LEU A 159 -16.56 -10.50 -6.99
N ILE A 160 -17.51 -9.98 -6.21
CA ILE A 160 -17.70 -10.36 -4.81
C ILE A 160 -19.06 -11.03 -4.65
N ILE A 161 -19.09 -12.15 -3.94
CA ILE A 161 -20.32 -12.84 -3.53
C ILE A 161 -20.32 -12.96 -2.01
N GLU A 162 -21.33 -12.35 -1.38
CA GLU A 162 -21.56 -12.36 0.06
C GLU A 162 -22.86 -13.11 0.34
N LYS A 163 -22.81 -14.20 1.12
CA LYS A 163 -24.02 -14.90 1.58
C LYS A 163 -24.69 -14.04 2.66
N LEU A 164 -25.96 -13.69 2.45
CA LEU A 164 -26.77 -13.01 3.46
C LEU A 164 -27.46 -14.01 4.38
N ASP A 165 -28.03 -15.05 3.78
CA ASP A 165 -28.65 -16.20 4.44
C ASP A 165 -28.64 -17.41 3.48
N ASN A 166 -29.32 -18.51 3.85
CA ASN A 166 -29.36 -19.73 3.04
C ASN A 166 -30.10 -19.57 1.70
N SER A 167 -30.88 -18.49 1.53
CA SER A 167 -31.75 -18.24 0.39
C SER A 167 -31.36 -17.00 -0.42
N MET A 168 -30.45 -16.16 0.09
CA MET A 168 -30.05 -14.92 -0.57
C MET A 168 -28.53 -14.70 -0.56
N VAL A 169 -28.05 -14.22 -1.71
CA VAL A 169 -26.69 -13.73 -1.87
C VAL A 169 -26.70 -12.29 -2.33
N LYS A 170 -25.67 -11.55 -1.96
CA LYS A 170 -25.40 -10.20 -2.39
C LYS A 170 -24.17 -10.21 -3.29
N VAL A 171 -24.33 -9.67 -4.49
CA VAL A 171 -23.31 -9.67 -5.53
C VAL A 171 -22.85 -8.24 -5.75
N PHE A 172 -21.54 -8.05 -5.82
CA PHE A 172 -20.93 -6.80 -6.25
C PHE A 172 -20.03 -7.04 -7.45
N LEU A 173 -20.07 -6.13 -8.41
CA LEU A 173 -19.07 -6.03 -9.47
C LEU A 173 -18.34 -4.71 -9.28
N ILE A 174 -17.02 -4.79 -9.10
CA ILE A 174 -16.14 -3.67 -8.84
C ILE A 174 -15.10 -3.61 -9.95
N LYS A 175 -14.81 -2.41 -10.47
CA LYS A 175 -13.70 -2.16 -11.41
C LYS A 175 -12.79 -1.10 -10.80
N GLY A 176 -11.56 -1.49 -10.50
CA GLY A 176 -10.61 -0.68 -9.73
C GLY A 176 -11.18 -0.30 -8.36
N ASN A 177 -11.42 1.00 -8.15
CA ASN A 177 -11.99 1.55 -6.93
C ASN A 177 -13.51 1.83 -7.01
N LYS A 178 -14.20 1.44 -8.10
CA LYS A 178 -15.63 1.76 -8.27
C LYS A 178 -16.51 0.54 -8.28
N VAL A 179 -17.60 0.61 -7.51
CA VAL A 179 -18.68 -0.38 -7.54
C VAL A 179 -19.56 -0.08 -8.75
N LEU A 180 -19.46 -0.92 -9.78
CA LEU A 180 -20.28 -0.81 -11.01
C LEU A 180 -21.68 -1.37 -10.81
N PHE A 181 -21.78 -2.41 -9.98
CA PHE A 181 -23.03 -3.13 -9.79
C PHE A 181 -23.14 -3.68 -8.37
N LYS A 182 -24.36 -3.67 -7.84
CA LYS A 182 -24.71 -4.23 -6.54
C LYS A 182 -26.16 -4.68 -6.56
N GLU A 183 -26.41 -5.98 -6.42
CA GLU A 183 -27.76 -6.52 -6.35
C GLU A 183 -27.83 -7.71 -5.39
N LYS A 184 -29.05 -8.01 -4.93
CA LYS A 184 -29.35 -9.22 -4.15
C LYS A 184 -30.08 -10.21 -5.05
N TYR A 185 -29.61 -11.45 -5.04
CA TYR A 185 -30.27 -12.54 -5.76
C TYR A 185 -30.74 -13.62 -4.79
N ALA A 186 -31.86 -14.24 -5.13
CA ALA A 186 -32.24 -15.50 -4.48
C ALA A 186 -31.31 -16.62 -4.94
N SER A 187 -30.94 -17.50 -4.01
CA SER A 187 -30.17 -18.72 -4.25
C SER A 187 -31.02 -19.77 -4.97
N ASN A 188 -31.26 -19.54 -6.25
CA ASN A 188 -32.01 -20.43 -7.14
C ASN A 188 -31.19 -20.78 -8.39
N ASP A 189 -31.72 -21.66 -9.24
CA ASP A 189 -31.02 -22.17 -10.43
C ASP A 189 -30.64 -21.07 -11.44
N LYS A 190 -31.30 -19.90 -11.40
CA LYS A 190 -31.02 -18.78 -12.29
C LYS A 190 -29.87 -17.89 -11.80
N LEU A 191 -29.39 -18.08 -10.58
CA LEU A 191 -28.38 -17.24 -9.95
C LEU A 191 -27.11 -17.14 -10.80
N PHE A 192 -26.59 -18.28 -11.25
CA PHE A 192 -25.38 -18.34 -12.07
C PHE A 192 -25.53 -17.58 -13.37
N THR A 193 -26.64 -17.79 -14.09
CA THR A 193 -26.94 -17.10 -15.34
C THR A 193 -27.03 -15.59 -15.12
N ASN A 194 -27.73 -15.15 -14.07
CA ASN A 194 -27.87 -13.73 -13.76
C ASN A 194 -26.51 -13.08 -13.45
N ILE A 195 -25.68 -13.73 -12.64
CA ILE A 195 -24.34 -13.23 -12.32
C ILE A 195 -23.48 -13.13 -13.58
N LYS A 196 -23.46 -14.18 -14.42
CA LYS A 196 -22.71 -14.20 -15.68
C LYS A 196 -23.14 -13.06 -16.61
N THR A 197 -24.44 -12.87 -16.79
CA THR A 197 -24.98 -11.77 -17.61
C THR A 197 -24.57 -10.42 -17.07
N SER A 198 -24.65 -10.21 -15.74
CA SER A 198 -24.20 -8.97 -15.11
C SER A 198 -22.70 -8.74 -15.31
N ILE A 199 -21.85 -9.76 -15.16
CA ILE A 199 -20.40 -9.67 -15.39
C ILE A 199 -20.11 -9.17 -16.81
N LEU A 200 -20.70 -9.82 -17.82
CA LEU A 200 -20.49 -9.44 -19.22
C LEU A 200 -21.00 -8.03 -19.50
N ASN A 201 -22.17 -7.67 -18.97
CA ASN A 201 -22.74 -6.34 -19.20
C ASN A 201 -21.92 -5.22 -18.56
N TYR A 202 -21.49 -5.39 -17.31
CA TYR A 202 -20.83 -4.31 -16.56
C TYR A 202 -19.32 -4.25 -16.78
N PHE A 203 -18.61 -5.37 -16.94
CA PHE A 203 -17.16 -5.33 -17.17
C PHE A 203 -16.77 -5.11 -18.62
N LYS A 204 -17.52 -5.65 -19.59
CA LYS A 204 -17.19 -5.53 -21.03
C LYS A 204 -17.53 -4.16 -21.60
N TYR A 205 -18.67 -3.58 -21.20
CA TYR A 205 -19.18 -2.33 -21.77
C TYR A 205 -18.92 -1.10 -20.89
N SER A 206 -18.22 -1.25 -19.76
CA SER A 206 -17.78 -0.09 -18.99
C SER A 206 -16.59 0.58 -19.68
N GLU A 207 -16.88 1.63 -20.46
CA GLU A 207 -15.90 2.64 -20.86
C GLU A 207 -15.41 3.38 -19.60
N PHE A 208 -14.52 2.74 -18.85
CA PHE A 208 -13.84 3.41 -17.76
C PHE A 208 -12.56 4.02 -18.31
N SER A 209 -12.61 5.31 -18.60
CA SER A 209 -11.41 6.10 -18.90
C SER A 209 -10.43 5.91 -17.76
N ILE A 210 -9.27 5.30 -18.07
CA ILE A 210 -8.11 5.28 -17.20
C ILE A 210 -7.69 6.74 -17.05
N THR A 211 -8.23 7.43 -16.03
CA THR A 211 -7.68 8.71 -15.65
C THR A 211 -6.29 8.40 -15.10
N THR A 212 -5.26 8.76 -15.87
CA THR A 212 -3.83 8.52 -15.55
C THR A 212 -3.37 9.19 -14.25
N LYS A 213 -4.27 9.86 -13.53
CA LYS A 213 -3.99 10.53 -12.27
C LYS A 213 -5.04 10.11 -11.25
N ILE A 214 -4.65 9.20 -10.37
CA ILE A 214 -5.44 8.78 -9.22
C ILE A 214 -5.73 10.01 -8.35
N SER A 215 -7.01 10.31 -8.16
CA SER A 215 -7.44 11.40 -7.31
C SER A 215 -7.42 11.00 -5.84
N LYS A 216 -7.66 11.98 -4.98
CA LYS A 216 -7.71 11.82 -3.53
C LYS A 216 -8.91 10.96 -3.13
N GLU A 217 -10.04 11.27 -3.74
CA GLU A 217 -11.31 10.57 -3.58
C GLU A 217 -11.18 9.10 -4.01
N ASP A 218 -10.44 8.82 -5.08
CA ASP A 218 -10.25 7.46 -5.58
C ASP A 218 -9.57 6.55 -4.54
N ILE A 219 -8.59 7.08 -3.81
CA ILE A 219 -7.82 6.30 -2.83
C ILE A 219 -8.64 6.04 -1.57
N ASP A 220 -9.52 6.97 -1.19
CA ASP A 220 -10.42 6.76 -0.05
C ASP A 220 -11.50 5.73 -0.38
N GLU A 221 -12.05 5.75 -1.60
CA GLU A 221 -12.95 4.69 -2.08
C GLU A 221 -12.24 3.34 -2.17
N ALA A 222 -11.03 3.31 -2.71
CA ALA A 222 -10.21 2.11 -2.79
C ALA A 222 -9.88 1.54 -1.41
N GLN A 223 -9.65 2.40 -0.41
CA GLN A 223 -9.38 1.96 0.97
C GLN A 223 -10.55 1.14 1.53
N ILE A 224 -11.79 1.57 1.25
CA ILE A 224 -13.00 0.87 1.71
C ILE A 224 -13.08 -0.50 1.06
N ILE A 225 -12.91 -0.56 -0.27
CA ILE A 225 -12.96 -1.82 -1.04
C ILE A 225 -11.86 -2.76 -0.60
N TYR A 226 -10.61 -2.29 -0.55
CA TYR A 226 -9.47 -3.09 -0.13
C TYR A 226 -9.64 -3.66 1.28
N SER A 227 -10.11 -2.83 2.22
CA SER A 227 -10.37 -3.28 3.60
C SER A 227 -11.49 -4.33 3.65
N TYR A 228 -12.52 -4.19 2.81
CA TYR A 228 -13.58 -5.17 2.69
C TYR A 228 -13.08 -6.50 2.12
N LEU A 229 -12.28 -6.47 1.04
CA LEU A 229 -11.67 -7.67 0.43
C LEU A 229 -10.72 -8.42 1.37
N LYS A 230 -10.07 -7.71 2.29
CA LYS A 230 -9.20 -8.31 3.32
C LYS A 230 -9.95 -8.79 4.56
N SER A 231 -11.25 -8.48 4.66
CA SER A 231 -12.09 -9.01 5.74
C SER A 231 -12.51 -10.44 5.45
N ASN A 232 -12.76 -11.24 6.49
CA ASN A 232 -13.25 -12.62 6.35
C ASN A 232 -14.74 -12.70 5.94
N ASN A 233 -15.37 -11.57 5.60
CA ASN A 233 -16.81 -11.49 5.40
C ASN A 233 -17.24 -11.65 3.93
N CYS A 234 -16.30 -11.76 2.99
CA CYS A 234 -16.63 -11.89 1.58
C CYS A 234 -15.70 -12.83 0.83
N ASN A 235 -16.26 -13.57 -0.14
CA ASN A 235 -15.49 -14.29 -1.13
C ASN A 235 -15.43 -13.45 -2.41
N TYR A 236 -14.24 -13.31 -2.98
CA TYR A 236 -14.06 -12.56 -4.22
C TYR A 236 -13.16 -13.29 -5.21
N VAL A 237 -13.35 -12.99 -6.49
CA VAL A 237 -12.46 -13.42 -7.57
C VAL A 237 -12.14 -12.23 -8.46
N ILE A 238 -10.88 -12.17 -8.92
CA ILE A 238 -10.46 -11.20 -9.93
C ILE A 238 -10.77 -11.81 -11.29
N ILE A 239 -11.46 -11.07 -12.14
CA ILE A 239 -11.81 -11.48 -13.51
C ILE A 239 -10.86 -10.76 -14.49
N PRO A 240 -9.89 -11.46 -15.09
CA PRO A 240 -9.04 -10.89 -16.13
C PRO A 240 -9.87 -10.34 -17.30
N GLU A 241 -9.41 -9.27 -17.93
CA GLU A 241 -10.10 -8.72 -19.11
C GLU A 241 -10.19 -9.75 -20.25
N GLU A 242 -9.18 -10.61 -20.39
CA GLU A 242 -9.13 -11.71 -21.36
C GLU A 242 -10.31 -12.70 -21.23
N TRP A 243 -10.93 -12.82 -20.05
CA TRP A 243 -12.07 -13.72 -19.84
C TRP A 243 -13.39 -13.13 -20.34
N LEU A 244 -13.44 -11.82 -20.62
CA LEU A 244 -14.65 -11.12 -21.07
C LEU A 244 -14.91 -11.29 -22.59
N ASP A 245 -13.97 -11.92 -23.29
CA ASP A 245 -14.13 -12.29 -24.69
C ASP A 245 -14.98 -13.55 -24.85
N SER A 246 -15.78 -13.60 -25.93
CA SER A 246 -16.82 -14.61 -26.14
C SER A 246 -16.32 -16.06 -26.21
N ASN A 247 -15.01 -16.27 -26.39
CA ASN A 247 -14.41 -17.60 -26.47
C ASN A 247 -13.99 -18.16 -25.10
N ASN A 248 -14.03 -17.35 -24.04
CA ASN A 248 -13.46 -17.68 -22.72
C ASN A 248 -14.52 -17.75 -21.60
N GLU A 249 -15.81 -17.81 -21.95
CA GLU A 249 -16.91 -17.75 -20.98
C GLU A 249 -16.91 -18.91 -19.96
N SER A 250 -16.32 -20.06 -20.29
CA SER A 250 -16.19 -21.20 -19.36
C SER A 250 -15.34 -20.85 -18.13
N HIS A 251 -14.34 -19.98 -18.27
CA HIS A 251 -13.52 -19.54 -17.14
C HIS A 251 -14.32 -18.70 -16.13
N ILE A 252 -15.30 -17.92 -16.60
CA ILE A 252 -16.20 -17.16 -15.74
C ILE A 252 -17.08 -18.11 -14.94
N GLU A 253 -17.59 -19.17 -15.57
CA GLU A 253 -18.44 -20.18 -14.92
C GLU A 253 -17.67 -20.95 -13.83
N ASP A 254 -16.43 -21.34 -14.10
CA ASP A 254 -15.54 -21.98 -13.13
C ASP A 254 -15.24 -21.05 -11.95
N ALA A 255 -14.97 -19.77 -12.23
CA ALA A 255 -14.69 -18.77 -11.21
C ALA A 255 -15.88 -18.55 -10.28
N ILE A 256 -17.10 -18.39 -10.83
CA ILE A 256 -18.32 -18.27 -10.02
C ILE A 256 -18.52 -19.53 -9.17
N SER A 257 -18.34 -20.72 -9.76
CA SER A 257 -18.51 -21.99 -9.06
C SER A 257 -17.54 -22.14 -7.88
N SER A 258 -16.29 -21.70 -8.05
CA SER A 258 -15.29 -21.71 -6.98
C SER A 258 -15.73 -20.88 -5.76
N LEU A 259 -16.36 -19.71 -5.97
CA LEU A 259 -16.80 -18.83 -4.89
C LEU A 259 -17.93 -19.43 -4.05
N PHE A 260 -18.80 -20.25 -4.65
CA PHE A 260 -19.84 -20.97 -3.93
C PHE A 260 -19.26 -22.13 -3.12
N ASN A 261 -18.26 -22.84 -3.66
CA ASN A 261 -17.63 -24.00 -3.05
C ASN A 261 -16.64 -23.67 -1.93
N SER A 262 -16.02 -22.48 -1.95
CA SER A 262 -15.10 -22.00 -0.90
C SER A 262 -15.75 -21.86 0.49
N ASN A 263 -17.08 -21.96 0.60
CA ASN A 263 -17.82 -21.89 1.85
C ASN A 263 -18.02 -23.24 2.58
N ASN A 264 -17.33 -24.31 2.15
CA ASN A 264 -17.37 -25.63 2.81
C ASN A 264 -16.13 -25.92 3.68
N LYS A 265 -15.44 -24.89 4.19
CA LYS A 265 -14.33 -25.03 5.14
C LYS A 265 -14.51 -24.11 6.34
#